data_AF-A0A438CXD3-F1
#
_entry.id   AF-A0A438CXD3-F1
#
_cell.length_a   1.000
_cell.length_b   1.000
_cell.length_c   1.000
_cell.angle_alpha   90.00
_cell.angle_beta   90.00
_cell.angle_gamma   90.00
#
_symmetry.space_group_name_H-M   'P 1'
#
loop_
_entity.id
_entity.type
_entity.pdbx_description
1 polymer ?
#
loop_
_entity_poly.entity_id
_entity_poly.type
_entity_poly.pdbx_seq_one_letter_code
_entity_poly.pdbx_strand_id
1 'polypeptide(L)'
;MDSKQHIAIFTTASLPWMTGTAVNPLFRVAYLTKGREFKVTLVIPWLSLKDQELVYPNKITFKSPSEQEAYVRQWLGERTGFVCDFSIKFYPGKFSRDKRSILVVGDITEIIPDEEADIAVLEEPEHLTWYHHGKRWKTKFHLVLGIVHTNYLEYVRREKNGRLQAFLLKYINNWVVDIYCHKDLPRSIICNVHGVNPSSLKLAKERMSINKMVIAFTKGAYYIGKMVWSKGYKELLKLLHDNQKELTGLEKLRMLITSVVAYCTLLTNTMVPGTPKLGSIWTLVINNIAYDIAIYKVFLNPSTTDVLCTTTAEALAMGKIVVCANHPSNDFFKQFTNCRTYQDSSGFVKETLKALSEEPAS
;
A
#
# COMPACT_ATOMS: atom_id res chain seq x y z
N MET A 1 -40.49 0.49 -6.59
CA MET A 1 -39.34 1.40 -6.43
C MET A 1 -38.11 0.59 -6.76
N ASP A 2 -37.37 0.92 -7.82
CA ASP A 2 -36.12 0.23 -8.14
C ASP A 2 -35.16 0.40 -6.97
N SER A 3 -34.96 -0.66 -6.17
CA SER A 3 -34.01 -0.63 -5.08
C SER A 3 -32.61 -0.64 -5.68
N LYS A 4 -31.87 0.46 -5.54
CA LYS A 4 -30.44 0.53 -5.88
C LYS A 4 -29.72 -0.70 -5.29
N GLN A 5 -28.94 -1.40 -6.11
CA GLN A 5 -28.14 -2.54 -5.63
C GLN A 5 -27.23 -2.09 -4.48
N HIS A 6 -27.16 -2.92 -3.44
CA HIS A 6 -26.36 -2.64 -2.25
C HIS A 6 -25.05 -3.44 -2.25
N ILE A 7 -23.95 -2.72 -2.09
CA ILE A 7 -22.60 -3.30 -2.01
C ILE A 7 -22.05 -3.04 -0.61
N ALA A 8 -21.86 -4.12 0.16
CA ALA A 8 -21.19 -4.09 1.45
C ALA A 8 -19.71 -4.48 1.30
N ILE A 9 -18.79 -3.60 1.68
CA ILE A 9 -17.34 -3.84 1.62
C ILE A 9 -16.81 -4.02 3.02
N PHE A 10 -16.37 -5.23 3.35
CA PHE A 10 -15.79 -5.59 4.63
C PHE A 10 -14.27 -5.52 4.54
N THR A 11 -13.65 -4.87 5.52
CA THR A 11 -12.19 -4.77 5.60
C THR A 11 -11.68 -5.07 7.00
N THR A 12 -10.45 -5.57 7.05
CA THR A 12 -9.76 -5.99 8.28
C THR A 12 -9.09 -4.84 9.04
N ALA A 13 -9.02 -3.65 8.45
CA ALA A 13 -8.42 -2.47 9.06
C ALA A 13 -9.16 -1.19 8.67
N SER A 14 -8.98 -0.14 9.46
CA SER A 14 -9.51 1.19 9.19
C SER A 14 -8.51 2.27 9.58
N LEU A 15 -8.71 3.48 9.06
CA LEU A 15 -7.95 4.64 9.50
C LEU A 15 -8.15 4.86 11.01
N PRO A 16 -7.12 5.34 11.72
CA PRO A 16 -5.82 5.83 11.24
C PRO A 16 -4.74 4.74 11.11
N TRP A 17 -5.10 3.45 11.11
CA TRP A 17 -4.12 2.39 10.90
C TRP A 17 -3.74 2.30 9.41
N MET A 18 -2.84 3.20 8.98
CA MET A 18 -2.40 3.50 7.59
C MET A 18 -1.77 2.31 6.83
N THR A 19 -2.55 1.26 6.68
CA THR A 19 -2.27 0.00 5.98
C THR A 19 -3.02 -0.04 4.64
N GLY A 20 -2.62 -0.94 3.73
CA GLY A 20 -3.34 -1.12 2.47
C GLY A 20 -4.81 -1.49 2.69
N THR A 21 -5.08 -2.38 3.65
CA THR A 21 -6.44 -2.80 3.99
C THR A 21 -7.28 -1.69 4.64
N ALA A 22 -6.68 -0.68 5.27
CA ALA A 22 -7.43 0.49 5.74
C ALA A 22 -7.74 1.48 4.61
N VAL A 23 -6.76 1.72 3.72
CA VAL A 23 -6.83 2.81 2.73
C VAL A 23 -7.52 2.38 1.43
N ASN A 24 -7.24 1.16 0.96
CA ASN A 24 -7.73 0.69 -0.34
C ASN A 24 -9.25 0.52 -0.38
N PRO A 25 -9.88 -0.12 0.63
CA PRO A 25 -11.34 -0.27 0.64
C PRO A 25 -12.03 1.09 0.78
N LEU A 26 -11.44 2.02 1.52
CA LEU A 26 -11.95 3.39 1.67
C LEU A 26 -11.97 4.15 0.34
N PHE A 27 -10.89 4.08 -0.45
CA PHE A 27 -10.91 4.66 -1.80
C PHE A 27 -11.86 3.89 -2.71
N ARG A 28 -11.96 2.56 -2.59
CA ARG A 28 -12.88 1.76 -3.40
C ARG A 28 -14.31 2.20 -3.20
N VAL A 29 -14.77 2.35 -1.95
CA VAL A 29 -16.14 2.84 -1.69
C VAL A 29 -16.34 4.24 -2.23
N ALA A 30 -15.36 5.13 -2.07
CA ALA A 30 -15.43 6.51 -2.59
C ALA A 30 -15.61 6.55 -4.12
N TYR A 31 -14.85 5.74 -4.86
CA TYR A 31 -14.92 5.71 -6.32
C TYR A 31 -16.12 4.91 -6.84
N LEU A 32 -16.62 3.93 -6.08
CA LEU A 32 -17.86 3.23 -6.43
C LEU A 32 -19.09 4.13 -6.30
N THR A 33 -19.08 5.11 -5.40
CA THR A 33 -20.20 6.04 -5.22
C THR A 33 -20.05 7.33 -6.03
N LYS A 34 -18.93 7.49 -6.75
CA LYS A 34 -18.71 8.62 -7.66
C LYS A 34 -19.60 8.51 -8.90
N GLY A 35 -20.77 9.15 -8.86
CA GLY A 35 -21.67 9.28 -10.01
C GLY A 35 -22.36 7.98 -10.43
N ARG A 36 -22.45 6.99 -9.54
CA ARG A 36 -23.12 5.71 -9.80
C ARG A 36 -24.33 5.53 -8.88
N GLU A 37 -25.26 4.68 -9.29
CA GLU A 37 -26.50 4.38 -8.54
C GLU A 37 -26.37 3.19 -7.58
N PHE A 38 -25.19 2.96 -6.99
CA PHE A 38 -25.02 1.92 -5.98
C PHE A 38 -25.21 2.50 -4.58
N LYS A 39 -25.94 1.79 -3.72
CA LYS A 39 -25.86 2.01 -2.27
C LYS A 39 -24.61 1.27 -1.79
N VAL A 40 -23.70 1.95 -1.11
CA VAL A 40 -22.44 1.33 -0.66
C VAL A 40 -22.29 1.51 0.84
N THR A 41 -21.95 0.42 1.53
CA THR A 41 -21.61 0.42 2.95
C THR A 41 -20.19 -0.10 3.15
N LEU A 42 -19.34 0.72 3.77
CA LEU A 42 -18.03 0.31 4.25
C LEU A 42 -18.16 -0.26 5.67
N VAL A 43 -17.74 -1.50 5.87
CA VAL A 43 -17.80 -2.19 7.16
C VAL A 43 -16.37 -2.34 7.71
N ILE A 44 -16.09 -1.65 8.82
CA ILE A 44 -14.75 -1.48 9.40
C ILE A 44 -14.66 -1.96 10.86
N PRO A 45 -13.47 -2.36 11.35
CA PRO A 45 -13.32 -2.78 12.73
C PRO A 45 -13.40 -1.59 13.70
N TRP A 46 -14.10 -1.79 14.82
CA TRP A 46 -14.03 -0.98 16.02
C TRP A 46 -13.16 -1.66 17.06
N LEU A 47 -12.18 -0.93 17.60
CA LEU A 47 -11.22 -1.45 18.57
C LEU A 47 -11.47 -0.89 19.96
N SER A 48 -11.16 -1.70 20.99
CA SER A 48 -11.09 -1.21 22.36
C SER A 48 -10.02 -0.13 22.52
N LEU A 49 -10.18 0.79 23.46
CA LEU A 49 -9.22 1.88 23.69
C LEU A 49 -7.77 1.36 23.85
N LYS A 50 -7.59 0.26 24.58
CA LYS A 50 -6.30 -0.41 24.77
C LYS A 50 -5.67 -0.88 23.45
N ASP A 51 -6.48 -1.37 22.53
CA ASP A 51 -5.99 -1.81 21.22
C ASP A 51 -5.74 -0.63 20.29
N GLN A 52 -6.57 0.43 20.35
CA GLN A 52 -6.34 1.67 19.61
C GLN A 52 -4.98 2.28 19.94
N GLU A 53 -4.62 2.36 21.22
CA GLU A 53 -3.32 2.88 21.68
C GLU A 53 -2.10 2.10 21.14
N LEU A 54 -2.29 0.82 20.81
CA LEU A 54 -1.22 -0.02 20.25
C LEU A 54 -1.10 0.11 18.73
N VAL A 55 -2.22 0.39 18.07
CA VAL A 55 -2.38 0.25 16.62
C VAL A 55 -2.31 1.61 15.92
N TYR A 56 -2.92 2.63 16.50
CA TYR A 56 -3.07 3.93 15.88
C TYR A 56 -1.84 4.81 16.08
N PRO A 57 -1.39 5.51 15.03
CA PRO A 57 -0.21 6.37 15.10
C PRO A 57 -0.50 7.63 15.94
N ASN A 58 0.57 8.30 16.37
CA ASN A 58 0.50 9.64 16.98
C ASN A 58 -0.42 9.75 18.21
N LYS A 59 -0.64 8.65 18.94
CA LYS A 59 -1.54 8.58 20.10
C LYS A 59 -3.00 8.97 19.77
N ILE A 60 -3.40 8.85 18.51
CA ILE A 60 -4.80 9.06 18.12
C ILE A 60 -5.64 7.95 18.75
N THR A 61 -6.71 8.34 19.44
CA THR A 61 -7.71 7.43 19.97
C THR A 61 -9.09 8.05 19.77
N PHE A 62 -10.11 7.21 19.71
CA PHE A 62 -11.50 7.59 19.58
C PHE A 62 -12.32 6.99 20.71
N LYS A 63 -13.19 7.81 21.29
CA LYS A 63 -14.10 7.40 22.35
C LYS A 63 -15.37 6.73 21.81
N SER A 64 -15.70 6.99 20.54
CA SER A 64 -16.89 6.44 19.89
C SER A 64 -16.68 6.14 18.40
N PRO A 65 -17.45 5.21 17.82
CA PRO A 65 -17.42 4.95 16.37
C PRO A 65 -17.70 6.19 15.52
N SER A 66 -18.61 7.06 15.96
CA SER A 66 -18.94 8.31 15.24
C SER A 66 -17.74 9.26 15.13
N GLU A 67 -16.87 9.30 16.14
CA GLU A 67 -15.64 10.11 16.12
C GLU A 67 -14.63 9.56 15.10
N GLN A 68 -14.47 8.24 15.06
CA GLN A 68 -13.62 7.58 14.06
C GLN A 68 -14.18 7.77 12.64
N GLU A 69 -15.50 7.70 12.47
CA GLU A 69 -16.16 7.96 11.20
C GLU A 69 -15.90 9.39 10.71
N ALA A 70 -16.03 10.39 11.58
CA ALA A 70 -15.73 11.77 11.25
C ALA A 70 -14.28 11.94 10.78
N TYR A 71 -13.33 11.32 11.48
CA TYR A 71 -11.92 11.29 11.08
C TYR A 71 -11.72 10.67 9.69
N VAL A 72 -12.31 9.49 9.45
CA VAL A 72 -12.23 8.77 8.16
C VAL A 72 -12.77 9.64 7.01
N ARG A 73 -13.94 10.26 7.20
CA ARG A 73 -14.58 11.11 6.20
C ARG A 73 -13.75 12.38 5.92
N GLN A 74 -13.24 13.03 6.95
CA GLN A 74 -12.35 14.18 6.79
C GLN A 74 -11.09 13.80 5.99
N TRP A 75 -10.41 12.73 6.40
CA TRP A 75 -9.18 12.26 5.73
C TRP A 75 -9.41 11.94 4.24
N LEU A 76 -10.56 11.35 3.92
CA LEU A 76 -10.97 11.03 2.56
C LEU A 76 -11.31 12.28 1.74
N GLY A 77 -12.06 13.22 2.33
CA GLY A 77 -12.46 14.49 1.70
C GLY A 77 -11.26 15.33 1.28
N GLU A 78 -10.24 15.41 2.12
CA GLU A 78 -8.96 16.09 1.83
C GLU A 78 -8.22 15.54 0.59
N ARG A 79 -8.54 14.33 0.14
CA ARG A 79 -7.79 13.61 -0.92
C ARG A 79 -8.57 13.36 -2.20
N THR A 80 -9.88 13.23 -2.11
CA THR A 80 -10.73 12.86 -3.26
C THR A 80 -11.16 14.06 -4.07
N GLY A 81 -11.43 15.20 -3.42
CA GLY A 81 -11.92 16.41 -4.09
C GLY A 81 -13.33 16.26 -4.68
N PHE A 82 -14.10 15.26 -4.24
CA PHE A 82 -15.52 15.07 -4.60
C PHE A 82 -16.32 14.53 -3.41
N VAL A 83 -17.64 14.70 -3.45
CA VAL A 83 -18.55 14.19 -2.41
C VAL A 83 -18.63 12.68 -2.48
N CYS A 84 -18.32 12.01 -1.38
CA CYS A 84 -18.39 10.55 -1.27
C CYS A 84 -19.64 10.16 -0.47
N ASP A 85 -20.67 9.67 -1.16
CA ASP A 85 -21.96 9.29 -0.53
C ASP A 85 -22.00 7.78 -0.27
N PHE A 86 -21.53 7.37 0.92
CA PHE A 86 -21.57 5.98 1.39
C PHE A 86 -21.75 5.91 2.90
N SER A 87 -22.30 4.81 3.40
CA SER A 87 -22.47 4.53 4.83
C SER A 87 -21.23 3.85 5.41
N ILE A 88 -20.92 4.13 6.68
CA ILE A 88 -19.89 3.41 7.43
C ILE A 88 -20.59 2.65 8.56
N LYS A 89 -20.30 1.35 8.68
CA LYS A 89 -20.73 0.51 9.79
C LYS A 89 -19.52 -0.11 10.46
N PHE A 90 -19.65 -0.38 11.75
CA PHE A 90 -18.57 -0.91 12.57
C PHE A 90 -18.87 -2.33 13.04
N TYR A 91 -17.84 -3.16 13.08
CA TYR A 91 -17.89 -4.48 13.69
C TYR A 91 -16.84 -4.59 14.80
N PRO A 92 -17.03 -5.42 15.84
CA PRO A 92 -16.05 -5.54 16.91
C PRO A 92 -14.77 -6.25 16.42
N GLY A 93 -13.62 -5.59 16.60
CA GLY A 93 -12.31 -6.11 16.27
C GLY A 93 -11.39 -6.17 17.49
N LYS A 94 -10.41 -7.08 17.45
CA LYS A 94 -9.40 -7.23 18.51
C LYS A 94 -8.00 -7.28 17.92
N PHE A 95 -7.08 -6.48 18.44
CA PHE A 95 -5.69 -6.55 17.98
C PHE A 95 -4.95 -7.74 18.60
N SER A 96 -4.39 -8.60 17.75
CA SER A 96 -3.50 -9.68 18.17
C SER A 96 -2.05 -9.23 18.05
N ARG A 97 -1.33 -9.18 19.18
CA ARG A 97 0.09 -8.82 19.20
C ARG A 97 0.96 -9.85 18.49
N ASP A 98 0.66 -11.13 18.66
CA ASP A 98 1.43 -12.23 18.08
C ASP A 98 1.32 -12.23 16.56
N LYS A 99 0.09 -12.06 16.04
CA LYS A 99 -0.17 -11.99 14.60
C LYS A 99 0.07 -10.61 14.00
N ARG A 100 0.24 -9.59 14.84
CA ARG A 100 0.35 -8.17 14.45
C ARG A 100 -0.80 -7.72 13.53
N SER A 101 -1.99 -8.23 13.80
CA SER A 101 -3.17 -8.08 12.94
C SER A 101 -4.43 -7.82 13.79
N ILE A 102 -5.39 -7.04 13.28
CA ILE A 102 -6.74 -7.00 13.86
C ILE A 102 -7.49 -8.26 13.44
N LEU A 103 -8.08 -8.96 14.40
CA LEU A 103 -8.92 -10.11 14.19
C LEU A 103 -10.39 -9.73 14.37
N VAL A 104 -11.23 -10.37 13.57
CA VAL A 104 -12.69 -10.26 13.67
C VAL A 104 -13.18 -10.92 14.96
N VAL A 105 -14.17 -10.32 15.61
CA VAL A 105 -14.86 -10.88 16.77
C VAL A 105 -16.35 -11.02 16.43
N GLY A 106 -16.92 -12.21 16.64
CA GLY A 106 -18.35 -12.46 16.38
C GLY A 106 -18.71 -12.67 14.90
N ASP A 107 -20.03 -12.72 14.62
CA ASP A 107 -20.57 -12.83 13.27
C ASP A 107 -20.75 -11.43 12.64
N ILE A 108 -19.79 -11.03 11.81
CA ILE A 108 -19.85 -9.72 11.14
C ILE A 108 -20.82 -9.67 9.97
N THR A 109 -21.39 -10.81 9.55
CA THR A 109 -22.40 -10.81 8.49
C THR A 109 -23.71 -10.16 8.95
N GLU A 110 -23.95 -10.11 10.26
CA GLU A 110 -25.13 -9.49 10.88
C GLU A 110 -25.13 -7.96 10.81
N ILE A 111 -23.98 -7.33 10.52
CA ILE A 111 -23.86 -5.87 10.38
C ILE A 111 -24.72 -5.35 9.23
N ILE A 112 -24.93 -6.18 8.21
CA ILE A 112 -25.81 -5.89 7.08
C ILE A 112 -27.13 -6.63 7.30
N PRO A 113 -28.29 -5.94 7.32
CA PRO A 113 -29.60 -6.58 7.40
C PRO A 113 -29.86 -7.56 6.25
N ASP A 114 -30.74 -8.54 6.44
CA ASP A 114 -31.03 -9.58 5.41
C ASP A 114 -31.62 -8.93 4.13
N GLU A 115 -32.43 -7.89 4.27
CA GLU A 115 -33.05 -7.12 3.18
C GLU A 115 -32.05 -6.26 2.39
N GLU A 116 -30.87 -5.98 2.93
CA GLU A 116 -29.80 -5.24 2.26
C GLU A 116 -28.68 -6.16 1.74
N ALA A 117 -28.73 -7.47 2.00
CA ALA A 117 -27.62 -8.39 1.76
C ALA A 117 -27.54 -8.85 0.30
N ASP A 118 -27.21 -7.93 -0.63
CA ASP A 118 -27.07 -8.25 -2.05
C ASP A 118 -25.64 -8.67 -2.42
N ILE A 119 -24.68 -7.74 -2.41
CA ILE A 119 -23.28 -8.00 -2.77
C ILE A 119 -22.36 -7.74 -1.57
N ALA A 120 -21.54 -8.73 -1.21
CA ALA A 120 -20.43 -8.58 -0.27
C ALA A 120 -19.08 -8.59 -0.99
N VAL A 121 -18.21 -7.64 -0.63
CA VAL A 121 -16.79 -7.62 -1.01
C VAL A 121 -15.96 -7.80 0.25
N LEU A 122 -15.13 -8.84 0.29
CA LEU A 122 -14.27 -9.18 1.41
C LEU A 122 -12.83 -8.79 1.08
N GLU A 123 -12.30 -7.78 1.77
CA GLU A 123 -10.92 -7.30 1.61
C GLU A 123 -10.03 -8.05 2.61
N GLU A 124 -9.20 -8.96 2.10
CA GLU A 124 -8.55 -10.09 2.79
C GLU A 124 -9.55 -11.14 3.30
N PRO A 125 -10.23 -11.85 2.38
CA PRO A 125 -11.26 -12.83 2.75
C PRO A 125 -10.74 -13.89 3.72
N GLU A 126 -9.51 -14.38 3.54
CA GLU A 126 -8.89 -15.35 4.45
C GLU A 126 -8.80 -14.82 5.88
N HIS A 127 -8.37 -13.56 6.04
CA HIS A 127 -8.12 -12.94 7.34
C HIS A 127 -9.42 -12.54 8.03
N LEU A 128 -10.41 -12.07 7.26
CA LEU A 128 -11.76 -11.82 7.76
C LEU A 128 -12.44 -13.08 8.29
N THR A 129 -12.03 -14.26 7.81
CA THR A 129 -12.78 -15.50 8.06
C THR A 129 -12.02 -16.59 8.78
N TRP A 130 -10.76 -16.38 9.17
CA TRP A 130 -9.96 -17.32 10.00
C TRP A 130 -10.68 -17.80 11.26
N TYR A 131 -11.50 -16.94 11.87
CA TYR A 131 -12.25 -17.23 13.10
C TYR A 131 -13.76 -17.03 12.92
N HIS A 132 -14.25 -17.14 11.68
CA HIS A 132 -15.67 -16.97 11.40
C HIS A 132 -16.46 -18.19 11.87
N HIS A 133 -17.43 -17.93 12.74
CA HIS A 133 -18.36 -18.94 13.26
C HIS A 133 -19.84 -18.58 12.98
N GLY A 134 -20.06 -17.55 12.15
CA GLY A 134 -21.37 -17.00 11.84
C GLY A 134 -22.08 -17.64 10.64
N LYS A 135 -23.11 -16.96 10.13
CA LYS A 135 -23.81 -17.35 8.90
C LYS A 135 -22.82 -17.55 7.75
N ARG A 136 -23.11 -18.52 6.87
CA ARG A 136 -22.32 -18.68 5.64
C ARG A 136 -22.53 -17.46 4.73
N TRP A 137 -21.44 -16.79 4.38
CA TRP A 137 -21.44 -15.62 3.52
C TRP A 137 -22.22 -15.82 2.22
N LYS A 138 -22.03 -16.98 1.57
CA LYS A 138 -22.74 -17.35 0.33
C LYS A 138 -24.24 -17.60 0.48
N THR A 139 -24.70 -17.85 1.70
CA THR A 139 -26.12 -18.02 2.02
C THR A 139 -26.75 -16.66 2.35
N LYS A 140 -25.97 -15.77 2.98
CA LYS A 140 -26.40 -14.44 3.40
C LYS A 140 -26.45 -13.44 2.24
N PHE A 141 -25.47 -13.47 1.34
CA PHE A 141 -25.34 -12.53 0.22
C PHE A 141 -25.50 -13.25 -1.12
N HIS A 142 -26.20 -12.65 -2.09
CA HIS A 142 -26.35 -13.19 -3.44
C HIS A 142 -25.00 -13.34 -4.17
N LEU A 143 -24.08 -12.41 -3.95
CA LEU A 143 -22.74 -12.45 -4.51
C LEU A 143 -21.69 -12.10 -3.45
N VAL A 144 -20.61 -12.87 -3.40
CA VAL A 144 -19.49 -12.65 -2.47
C VAL A 144 -18.19 -12.65 -3.26
N LEU A 145 -17.48 -11.53 -3.24
CA LEU A 145 -16.24 -11.30 -3.97
C LEU A 145 -15.09 -11.18 -2.97
N GLY A 146 -14.03 -11.97 -3.15
CA GLY A 146 -12.81 -11.87 -2.35
C GLY A 146 -11.75 -11.01 -3.05
N ILE A 147 -11.12 -10.10 -2.32
CA ILE A 147 -9.97 -9.30 -2.78
C ILE A 147 -8.82 -9.51 -1.79
N VAL A 148 -7.73 -10.10 -2.25
CA VAL A 148 -6.52 -10.32 -1.44
C VAL A 148 -5.56 -9.15 -1.65
N HIS A 149 -5.06 -8.53 -0.58
CA HIS A 149 -4.03 -7.48 -0.66
C HIS A 149 -2.66 -8.04 -0.28
N THR A 150 -2.59 -8.90 0.72
CA THR A 150 -1.35 -9.27 1.37
C THR A 150 -0.94 -10.68 0.97
N ASN A 151 0.29 -10.81 0.48
CA ASN A 151 0.87 -12.13 0.25
C ASN A 151 1.38 -12.73 1.57
N TYR A 152 0.47 -13.17 2.44
CA TYR A 152 0.79 -13.79 3.74
C TYR A 152 1.74 -15.00 3.60
N LEU A 153 1.66 -15.73 2.49
CA LEU A 153 2.54 -16.86 2.23
C LEU A 153 4.01 -16.43 2.16
N GLU A 154 4.29 -15.28 1.56
CA GLU A 154 5.65 -14.75 1.47
C GLU A 154 6.18 -14.25 2.82
N TYR A 155 5.31 -13.69 3.67
CA TYR A 155 5.67 -13.35 5.05
C TYR A 155 6.07 -14.60 5.83
N VAL A 156 5.21 -15.62 5.80
CA VAL A 156 5.42 -16.87 6.55
C VAL A 156 6.63 -17.64 6.04
N ARG A 157 6.91 -17.66 4.72
CA ARG A 157 8.10 -18.31 4.15
C ARG A 157 9.42 -17.83 4.74
N ARG A 158 9.46 -16.59 5.23
CA ARG A 158 10.65 -15.94 5.80
C ARG A 158 10.80 -16.20 7.30
N GLU A 159 9.83 -16.88 7.93
CA GLU A 159 9.89 -17.34 9.32
C GLU A 159 10.63 -18.69 9.45
N LYS A 160 10.97 -19.06 10.69
CA LYS A 160 11.62 -20.35 11.00
C LYS A 160 10.63 -21.49 10.67
N ASN A 161 11.05 -22.45 9.85
CA ASN A 161 10.17 -23.48 9.23
C ASN A 161 9.11 -22.92 8.25
N GLY A 162 9.33 -21.70 7.75
CA GLY A 162 8.36 -20.95 6.96
C GLY A 162 7.87 -21.62 5.68
N ARG A 163 8.67 -22.50 5.05
CA ARG A 163 8.22 -23.22 3.84
C ARG A 163 7.07 -24.18 4.12
N LEU A 164 7.15 -24.95 5.22
CA LEU A 164 6.09 -25.88 5.61
C LEU A 164 4.86 -25.13 6.11
N GLN A 165 5.07 -24.09 6.92
CA GLN A 165 3.99 -23.23 7.40
C GLN A 165 3.27 -22.51 6.25
N ALA A 166 4.01 -21.98 5.27
CA ALA A 166 3.42 -21.35 4.10
C ALA A 166 2.70 -22.36 3.20
N PHE A 167 3.19 -23.60 3.12
CA PHE A 167 2.46 -24.67 2.44
C PHE A 167 1.10 -24.89 3.11
N LEU A 168 1.08 -25.13 4.43
CA LEU A 168 -0.16 -25.34 5.20
C LEU A 168 -1.10 -24.12 5.11
N LEU A 169 -0.57 -22.91 5.29
CA LEU A 169 -1.33 -21.67 5.22
C LEU A 169 -1.96 -21.47 3.85
N LYS A 170 -1.28 -21.86 2.76
CA LYS A 170 -1.84 -21.79 1.41
C LYS A 170 -3.11 -22.64 1.29
N TYR A 171 -3.08 -23.87 1.80
CA TYR A 171 -4.26 -24.74 1.78
C TYR A 171 -5.39 -24.18 2.63
N ILE A 172 -5.08 -23.69 3.84
CA ILE A 172 -6.08 -23.10 4.72
C ILE A 172 -6.71 -21.87 4.07
N ASN A 173 -5.91 -20.94 3.55
CA ASN A 173 -6.41 -19.73 2.91
C ASN A 173 -7.29 -20.06 1.71
N ASN A 174 -6.82 -20.93 0.79
CA ASN A 174 -7.62 -21.33 -0.37
C ASN A 174 -8.93 -21.99 0.06
N TRP A 175 -8.88 -22.94 1.01
CA TRP A 175 -10.06 -23.65 1.50
C TRP A 175 -11.09 -22.69 2.12
N VAL A 176 -10.62 -21.76 2.93
CA VAL A 176 -11.47 -20.76 3.59
C VAL A 176 -12.08 -19.80 2.57
N VAL A 177 -11.30 -19.32 1.60
CA VAL A 177 -11.80 -18.46 0.52
C VAL A 177 -12.82 -19.21 -0.35
N ASP A 178 -12.57 -20.47 -0.68
CA ASP A 178 -13.50 -21.33 -1.42
C ASP A 178 -14.83 -21.55 -0.68
N ILE A 179 -14.80 -21.62 0.66
CA ILE A 179 -16.03 -21.73 1.47
C ILE A 179 -16.83 -20.42 1.40
N TYR A 180 -16.17 -19.27 1.52
CA TYR A 180 -16.85 -18.00 1.76
C TYR A 180 -17.06 -17.11 0.53
N CYS A 181 -16.27 -17.25 -0.54
CA CYS A 181 -16.32 -16.41 -1.75
C CYS A 181 -16.85 -17.16 -2.99
N HIS A 182 -17.70 -16.51 -3.80
CA HIS A 182 -18.31 -17.12 -5.00
C HIS A 182 -17.35 -17.17 -6.20
N LYS A 183 -16.40 -16.25 -6.28
CA LYS A 183 -15.35 -16.24 -7.30
C LYS A 183 -14.01 -16.10 -6.59
N ASP A 184 -13.21 -17.16 -6.68
CA ASP A 184 -11.77 -16.96 -6.82
C ASP A 184 -11.53 -16.25 -8.16
N LEU A 185 -10.50 -15.41 -8.26
CA LEU A 185 -10.19 -14.66 -9.48
C LEU A 185 -9.12 -15.43 -10.29
N PRO A 186 -9.47 -16.42 -11.14
CA PRO A 186 -8.53 -17.06 -12.05
C PRO A 186 -8.08 -16.13 -13.19
N ARG A 187 -8.59 -14.88 -13.22
CA ARG A 187 -8.20 -13.82 -14.15
C ARG A 187 -7.66 -12.60 -13.39
N SER A 188 -6.77 -12.83 -12.43
CA SER A 188 -6.08 -11.73 -11.76
C SER A 188 -5.30 -10.91 -12.80
N ILE A 189 -5.67 -9.65 -12.93
CA ILE A 189 -4.91 -8.67 -13.72
C ILE A 189 -4.06 -7.84 -12.78
N ILE A 190 -2.80 -7.64 -13.13
CA ILE A 190 -1.92 -6.73 -12.39
C ILE A 190 -2.27 -5.32 -12.87
N CYS A 191 -2.94 -4.54 -12.02
CA CYS A 191 -3.35 -3.18 -12.34
C CYS A 191 -3.15 -2.24 -11.16
N ASN A 192 -2.84 -0.95 -11.43
CA ASN A 192 -2.84 0.06 -10.39
C ASN A 192 -4.27 0.52 -10.10
N VAL A 193 -4.84 0.05 -8.98
CA VAL A 193 -6.21 0.39 -8.55
C VAL A 193 -6.32 1.66 -7.70
N HIS A 194 -5.18 2.23 -7.27
CA HIS A 194 -5.15 3.40 -6.38
C HIS A 194 -5.11 4.73 -7.13
N GLY A 195 -4.88 4.68 -8.44
CA GLY A 195 -4.63 5.87 -9.24
C GLY A 195 -3.37 6.58 -8.78
N VAL A 196 -3.33 7.89 -9.00
CA VAL A 196 -2.22 8.76 -8.61
C VAL A 196 -2.81 9.89 -7.79
N ASN A 197 -2.12 10.29 -6.71
CA ASN A 197 -2.54 11.42 -5.91
C ASN A 197 -2.74 12.68 -6.79
N PRO A 198 -3.89 13.38 -6.70
CA PRO A 198 -4.14 14.59 -7.49
C PRO A 198 -3.05 15.65 -7.39
N SER A 199 -2.34 15.76 -6.26
CA SER A 199 -1.21 16.69 -6.12
C SER A 199 -0.05 16.35 -7.06
N SER A 200 0.25 15.06 -7.25
CA SER A 200 1.28 14.58 -8.17
C SER A 200 0.86 14.81 -9.62
N LEU A 201 -0.43 14.63 -9.94
CA LEU A 201 -0.98 14.96 -11.25
C LEU A 201 -0.98 16.48 -11.52
N LYS A 202 -1.24 17.31 -10.51
CA LYS A 202 -1.15 18.76 -10.63
C LYS A 202 0.29 19.20 -10.92
N LEU A 203 1.26 18.69 -10.18
CA LEU A 203 2.69 18.89 -10.43
C LEU A 203 3.09 18.46 -11.85
N ALA A 204 2.56 17.34 -12.33
CA ALA A 204 2.79 16.87 -13.69
C ALA A 204 2.21 17.83 -14.74
N LYS A 205 0.96 18.28 -14.55
CA LYS A 205 0.30 19.24 -15.44
C LYS A 205 1.03 20.58 -15.47
N GLU A 206 1.42 21.10 -14.31
CA GLU A 206 2.21 22.33 -14.19
C GLU A 206 3.52 22.23 -15.00
N ARG A 207 4.20 21.07 -14.95
CA ARG A 207 5.39 20.81 -15.78
C ARG A 207 5.11 20.78 -17.28
N MET A 208 3.99 20.18 -17.69
CA MET A 208 3.62 20.09 -19.12
C MET A 208 3.15 21.44 -19.68
N SER A 209 2.49 22.28 -18.87
CA SER A 209 1.93 23.57 -19.31
C SER A 209 2.92 24.72 -19.43
N ILE A 210 4.09 24.63 -18.80
CA ILE A 210 5.07 25.71 -18.76
C ILE A 210 6.28 25.32 -19.60
N ASN A 211 6.59 26.10 -20.63
CA ASN A 211 7.81 25.99 -21.45
C ASN A 211 9.07 25.88 -20.55
N LYS A 212 9.62 24.68 -20.42
CA LYS A 212 10.99 24.25 -20.04
C LYS A 212 11.76 24.90 -18.86
N MET A 213 11.33 25.99 -18.22
CA MET A 213 12.24 26.80 -17.39
C MET A 213 12.05 26.78 -15.86
N VAL A 214 10.92 26.35 -15.28
CA VAL A 214 10.71 26.58 -13.83
C VAL A 214 10.95 25.38 -12.93
N ILE A 215 10.88 24.13 -13.41
CA ILE A 215 11.30 22.96 -12.62
C ILE A 215 12.02 21.91 -13.47
N ALA A 216 13.18 22.28 -14.03
CA ALA A 216 14.12 21.28 -14.54
C ALA A 216 14.45 20.27 -13.44
N PHE A 217 14.67 19.00 -13.79
CA PHE A 217 15.22 18.07 -12.81
C PHE A 217 16.67 18.47 -12.52
N THR A 218 16.90 19.11 -11.38
CA THR A 218 18.21 19.61 -10.96
C THR A 218 18.97 18.61 -10.08
N LYS A 219 18.31 17.53 -9.66
CA LYS A 219 18.90 16.47 -8.83
C LYS A 219 18.77 15.10 -9.50
N GLY A 220 19.71 14.21 -9.18
CA GLY A 220 19.81 12.88 -9.75
C GLY A 220 18.74 11.91 -9.24
N ALA A 221 19.16 10.89 -8.49
CA ALA A 221 18.29 9.83 -8.01
C ALA A 221 17.77 10.04 -6.59
N TYR A 222 16.58 9.52 -6.29
CA TYR A 222 16.06 9.39 -4.94
C TYR A 222 15.35 8.05 -4.72
N TYR A 223 15.20 7.71 -3.46
CA TYR A 223 14.37 6.61 -2.98
C TYR A 223 13.46 7.13 -1.87
N ILE A 224 12.20 6.67 -1.85
CA ILE A 224 11.26 6.93 -0.76
C ILE A 224 10.59 5.62 -0.35
N GLY A 225 10.63 5.31 0.95
CA GLY A 225 9.96 4.13 1.50
C GLY A 225 9.89 4.14 3.02
N LYS A 226 9.00 3.35 3.62
CA LYS A 226 8.95 3.17 5.07
C LYS A 226 10.11 2.26 5.52
N MET A 227 10.70 2.50 6.71
CA MET A 227 11.68 1.59 7.32
C MET A 227 10.97 0.39 7.95
N VAL A 228 10.25 -0.35 7.12
CA VAL A 228 9.55 -1.58 7.47
C VAL A 228 10.16 -2.68 6.61
N TRP A 229 10.23 -3.89 7.15
CA TRP A 229 10.57 -5.07 6.38
C TRP A 229 9.68 -5.13 5.12
N SER A 230 10.23 -5.60 3.99
CA SER A 230 9.51 -5.71 2.69
C SER A 230 9.19 -4.38 1.98
N LYS A 231 9.92 -3.30 2.26
CA LYS A 231 9.80 -2.02 1.54
C LYS A 231 10.97 -1.66 0.63
N GLY A 232 11.90 -2.58 0.38
CA GLY A 232 12.98 -2.40 -0.60
C GLY A 232 14.21 -1.66 -0.07
N TYR A 233 14.16 -1.02 1.10
CA TYR A 233 15.30 -0.19 1.54
C TYR A 233 16.56 -1.01 1.82
N LYS A 234 16.44 -2.26 2.28
CA LYS A 234 17.60 -3.14 2.54
C LYS A 234 18.21 -3.64 1.24
N GLU A 235 17.35 -4.00 0.30
CA GLU A 235 17.70 -4.38 -1.06
C GLU A 235 18.43 -3.23 -1.75
N LEU A 236 17.95 -1.99 -1.57
CA LEU A 236 18.64 -0.80 -2.06
C LEU A 236 20.03 -0.67 -1.45
N LEU A 237 20.13 -0.72 -0.12
CA LEU A 237 21.40 -0.55 0.59
C LEU A 237 22.44 -1.60 0.16
N LYS A 238 22.00 -2.84 -0.05
CA LYS A 238 22.84 -3.91 -0.58
C LYS A 238 23.34 -3.60 -1.98
N LEU A 239 22.43 -3.25 -2.90
CA LEU A 239 22.80 -2.89 -4.28
C LEU A 239 23.76 -1.70 -4.33
N LEU A 240 23.57 -0.69 -3.47
CA LEU A 240 24.48 0.46 -3.41
C LEU A 240 25.84 0.08 -2.84
N HIS A 241 25.89 -0.77 -1.81
CA HIS A 241 27.13 -1.24 -1.20
C HIS A 241 27.95 -2.09 -2.17
N ASP A 242 27.32 -3.07 -2.80
CA ASP A 242 27.98 -4.04 -3.67
C ASP A 242 28.55 -3.39 -4.94
N ASN A 243 28.00 -2.25 -5.39
CA ASN A 243 28.38 -1.60 -6.65
C ASN A 243 28.89 -0.16 -6.48
N GLN A 244 29.37 0.20 -5.29
CA GLN A 244 29.78 1.58 -4.97
C GLN A 244 30.82 2.15 -5.96
N LYS A 245 31.74 1.32 -6.46
CA LYS A 245 32.80 1.72 -7.41
C LYS A 245 32.30 2.00 -8.82
N GLU A 246 31.17 1.43 -9.19
CA GLU A 246 30.58 1.56 -10.53
C GLU A 246 29.52 2.66 -10.58
N LEU A 247 28.92 3.00 -9.44
CA LEU A 247 27.93 4.07 -9.28
C LEU A 247 28.57 5.46 -9.06
N THR A 248 29.71 5.74 -9.68
CA THR A 248 30.45 7.01 -9.50
C THR A 248 29.68 8.23 -10.00
N GLY A 249 28.80 8.07 -11.00
CA GLY A 249 27.89 9.14 -11.46
C GLY A 249 26.72 9.44 -10.51
N LEU A 250 26.61 8.68 -9.42
CA LEU A 250 25.53 8.78 -8.43
C LEU A 250 25.97 9.62 -7.23
N GLU A 251 26.53 10.81 -7.51
CA GLU A 251 27.18 11.65 -6.50
C GLU A 251 26.25 12.15 -5.39
N LYS A 252 24.92 12.10 -5.58
CA LYS A 252 23.91 12.54 -4.59
C LYS A 252 22.62 11.72 -4.67
N LEU A 253 22.63 10.45 -4.25
CA LEU A 253 21.39 9.74 -3.93
C LEU A 253 20.78 10.34 -2.68
N ARG A 254 19.49 10.67 -2.72
CA ARG A 254 18.74 10.95 -1.49
C ARG A 254 17.85 9.79 -1.12
N MET A 255 18.11 9.21 0.05
CA MET A 255 17.23 8.22 0.66
C MET A 255 16.32 8.91 1.66
N LEU A 256 15.01 8.88 1.37
CA LEU A 256 13.95 9.38 2.25
C LEU A 256 13.29 8.16 2.88
N ILE A 257 13.43 8.03 4.20
CA ILE A 257 12.87 6.89 4.90
C ILE A 257 11.86 7.35 5.95
N THR A 258 10.60 6.93 5.77
CA THR A 258 9.49 7.36 6.63
C THR A 258 9.15 6.29 7.66
N SER A 259 9.74 6.34 8.87
CA SER A 259 9.17 5.67 10.06
C SER A 259 9.68 6.31 11.36
N VAL A 260 8.83 6.35 12.39
CA VAL A 260 9.20 6.84 13.74
C VAL A 260 10.20 5.89 14.42
N VAL A 261 10.15 4.59 14.10
CA VAL A 261 11.08 3.57 14.64
C VAL A 261 12.51 3.80 14.12
N ALA A 262 12.67 4.27 12.88
CA ALA A 262 13.96 4.62 12.30
C ALA A 262 14.69 5.73 13.08
N TYR A 263 13.93 6.71 13.58
CA TYR A 263 14.46 7.85 14.33
C TYR A 263 15.24 7.37 15.56
N CYS A 264 14.68 6.40 16.31
CA CYS A 264 15.31 5.89 17.53
C CYS A 264 16.49 4.94 17.27
N THR A 265 16.44 4.13 16.21
CA THR A 265 17.53 3.16 15.91
C THR A 265 18.75 3.83 15.26
N LEU A 266 18.56 4.86 14.43
CA LEU A 266 19.68 5.56 13.78
C LEU A 266 20.36 6.61 14.67
N LEU A 267 19.63 7.29 15.58
CA LEU A 267 20.23 8.28 16.49
C LEU A 267 21.14 7.67 17.55
N THR A 268 20.99 6.38 17.85
CA THR A 268 21.71 5.71 18.94
C THR A 268 23.07 5.14 18.50
N ASN A 269 23.53 5.36 17.25
CA ASN A 269 24.69 4.66 16.67
C ASN A 269 24.57 3.12 16.74
N THR A 270 23.39 2.59 17.07
CA THR A 270 23.13 1.16 17.04
C THR A 270 22.79 0.79 15.61
N MET A 271 23.83 0.47 14.85
CA MET A 271 23.70 -0.17 13.54
C MET A 271 22.62 -1.23 13.62
N VAL A 272 21.61 -1.15 12.75
CA VAL A 272 20.73 -2.29 12.52
C VAL A 272 21.66 -3.47 12.17
N PRO A 273 21.61 -4.60 12.88
CA PRO A 273 22.52 -5.70 12.61
C PRO A 273 22.49 -6.07 11.12
N GLY A 274 23.64 -5.98 10.45
CA GLY A 274 23.78 -6.25 9.02
C GLY A 274 23.71 -5.03 8.07
N THR A 275 23.65 -3.79 8.56
CA THR A 275 23.85 -2.61 7.69
C THR A 275 25.35 -2.31 7.54
N PRO A 276 25.90 -2.28 6.30
CA PRO A 276 27.30 -1.92 6.08
C PRO A 276 27.59 -0.49 6.56
N LYS A 277 28.83 -0.21 6.99
CA LYS A 277 29.29 1.18 7.18
C LYS A 277 29.22 1.89 5.83
N LEU A 278 28.27 2.79 5.65
CA LEU A 278 28.12 3.56 4.41
C LEU A 278 29.20 4.65 4.34
N GLY A 279 29.98 4.66 3.24
CA GLY A 279 30.98 5.68 2.96
C GLY A 279 30.41 7.06 2.61
N SER A 280 31.29 8.05 2.42
CA SER A 280 31.08 9.49 2.28
C SER A 280 30.24 9.99 1.08
N ILE A 281 29.55 9.11 0.34
CA ILE A 281 28.87 9.42 -0.93
C ILE A 281 27.37 9.73 -0.74
N TRP A 282 26.83 9.61 0.49
CA TRP A 282 25.38 9.58 0.71
C TRP A 282 24.90 10.59 1.75
N THR A 283 23.78 11.25 1.49
CA THR A 283 23.04 12.02 2.49
C THR A 283 21.73 11.32 2.81
N LEU A 284 21.68 10.66 3.97
CA LEU A 284 20.43 10.19 4.55
C LEU A 284 19.71 11.40 5.15
N VAL A 285 18.56 11.78 4.60
CA VAL A 285 17.73 12.85 5.15
C VAL A 285 16.41 12.26 5.62
N ILE A 286 16.20 12.26 6.94
CA ILE A 286 14.97 11.80 7.57
C ILE A 286 14.15 13.05 7.91
N ASN A 287 13.24 13.48 7.04
CA ASN A 287 12.30 14.58 7.31
C ASN A 287 10.99 14.40 6.52
N ASN A 288 9.92 15.08 6.97
CA ASN A 288 8.62 15.15 6.29
C ASN A 288 8.76 15.89 4.96
N ILE A 289 8.84 15.16 3.83
CA ILE A 289 9.26 15.74 2.55
C ILE A 289 8.29 15.30 1.43
N ALA A 290 7.23 16.08 1.24
CA ALA A 290 6.43 16.03 0.02
C ALA A 290 6.99 16.98 -1.06
N TYR A 291 7.70 18.05 -0.69
CA TYR A 291 8.06 19.13 -1.61
C TYR A 291 9.48 19.06 -2.23
N ASP A 292 10.45 18.35 -1.63
CA ASP A 292 11.85 18.31 -2.13
C ASP A 292 12.11 17.17 -3.15
N ILE A 293 11.18 16.21 -3.30
CA ILE A 293 11.34 15.11 -4.29
C ILE A 293 11.01 15.54 -5.72
N ALA A 294 10.29 16.65 -5.89
CA ALA A 294 9.84 17.12 -7.19
C ALA A 294 11.03 17.35 -8.15
N ILE A 295 12.15 17.88 -7.65
CA ILE A 295 13.33 18.25 -8.43
C ILE A 295 14.25 17.07 -8.81
N TYR A 296 14.00 15.86 -8.32
CA TYR A 296 14.79 14.67 -8.68
C TYR A 296 14.31 14.01 -9.97
N LYS A 297 15.24 13.59 -10.83
CA LYS A 297 14.94 12.96 -12.12
C LYS A 297 14.57 11.48 -12.00
N VAL A 298 15.29 10.74 -11.15
CA VAL A 298 15.24 9.27 -11.14
C VAL A 298 14.69 8.76 -9.81
N PHE A 299 13.65 7.93 -9.86
CA PHE A 299 13.14 7.20 -8.71
C PHE A 299 13.63 5.75 -8.74
N LEU A 300 14.28 5.30 -7.67
CA LEU A 300 14.73 3.92 -7.51
C LEU A 300 13.72 3.14 -6.69
N ASN A 301 13.26 1.99 -7.19
CA ASN A 301 12.42 1.05 -6.44
C ASN A 301 12.94 -0.39 -6.53
N PRO A 302 13.79 -0.84 -5.59
CA PRO A 302 14.27 -2.22 -5.55
C PRO A 302 13.32 -3.20 -4.86
N SER A 303 12.12 -2.78 -4.47
CA SER A 303 11.16 -3.66 -3.81
C SER A 303 10.67 -4.75 -4.76
N THR A 304 10.78 -5.99 -4.31
CA THR A 304 10.18 -7.19 -4.91
C THR A 304 8.91 -7.61 -4.16
N THR A 305 8.40 -6.75 -3.29
CA THR A 305 7.29 -7.07 -2.38
C THR A 305 6.28 -5.94 -2.27
N ASP A 306 6.32 -4.95 -3.16
CA ASP A 306 5.36 -3.86 -3.11
C ASP A 306 3.98 -4.31 -3.58
N VAL A 307 2.97 -4.01 -2.77
CA VAL A 307 1.56 -4.32 -3.07
C VAL A 307 0.85 -3.12 -3.71
N LEU A 308 1.14 -1.91 -3.22
CA LEU A 308 0.44 -0.68 -3.63
C LEU A 308 1.18 0.12 -4.69
N CYS A 309 2.52 0.00 -4.71
CA CYS A 309 3.44 0.71 -5.60
C CYS A 309 3.12 2.20 -5.86
N THR A 310 2.48 2.88 -4.90
CA THR A 310 1.94 4.24 -5.12
C THR A 310 3.05 5.23 -5.43
N THR A 311 4.22 5.06 -4.83
CA THR A 311 5.40 5.90 -5.08
C THR A 311 5.95 5.72 -6.50
N THR A 312 5.89 4.51 -7.05
CA THR A 312 6.23 4.24 -8.45
C THR A 312 5.25 4.92 -9.39
N ALA A 313 3.94 4.79 -9.12
CA ALA A 313 2.89 5.42 -9.92
C ALA A 313 2.99 6.95 -9.89
N GLU A 314 3.21 7.53 -8.70
CA GLU A 314 3.40 8.98 -8.50
C GLU A 314 4.67 9.47 -9.21
N ALA A 315 5.77 8.73 -9.15
CA ALA A 315 7.00 9.09 -9.86
C ALA A 315 6.80 9.14 -11.38
N LEU A 316 6.18 8.12 -11.95
CA LEU A 316 5.87 8.07 -13.38
C LEU A 316 4.91 9.19 -13.79
N ALA A 317 3.87 9.44 -12.98
CA ALA A 317 2.94 10.52 -13.24
C ALA A 317 3.61 11.89 -13.21
N MET A 318 4.61 12.10 -12.34
CA MET A 318 5.43 13.32 -12.32
C MET A 318 6.43 13.43 -13.49
N GLY A 319 6.41 12.49 -14.45
CA GLY A 319 7.31 12.48 -15.60
C GLY A 319 8.75 12.09 -15.26
N LYS A 320 8.96 11.35 -14.16
CA LYS A 320 10.29 10.89 -13.73
C LYS A 320 10.63 9.56 -14.39
N ILE A 321 11.93 9.26 -14.50
CA ILE A 321 12.38 7.91 -14.84
C ILE A 321 12.31 7.04 -13.58
N VAL A 322 11.72 5.86 -13.69
CA VAL A 322 11.72 4.84 -12.64
C VAL A 322 12.70 3.74 -13.01
N VAL A 323 13.56 3.34 -12.07
CA VAL A 323 14.36 2.12 -12.16
C VAL A 323 13.88 1.16 -11.07
N CYS A 324 13.24 0.06 -11.45
CA CYS A 324 12.67 -0.89 -10.51
C CYS A 324 13.09 -2.35 -10.76
N ALA A 325 12.98 -3.19 -9.73
CA ALA A 325 13.27 -4.62 -9.87
C ALA A 325 12.27 -5.26 -10.85
N ASN A 326 12.77 -6.13 -11.75
CA ASN A 326 11.95 -6.92 -12.64
C ASN A 326 11.25 -8.03 -11.84
N HIS A 327 10.07 -7.71 -11.33
CA HIS A 327 9.30 -8.56 -10.45
C HIS A 327 7.80 -8.39 -10.76
N PRO A 328 6.95 -9.42 -10.60
CA PRO A 328 5.52 -9.32 -10.89
C PRO A 328 4.80 -8.13 -10.26
N SER A 329 5.20 -7.72 -9.05
CA SER A 329 4.65 -6.52 -8.38
C SER A 329 4.84 -5.21 -9.16
N ASN A 330 5.81 -5.17 -10.07
CA ASN A 330 6.15 -4.00 -10.88
C ASN A 330 5.69 -4.15 -12.34
N ASP A 331 5.07 -5.27 -12.73
CA ASP A 331 4.71 -5.57 -14.12
C ASP A 331 3.80 -4.51 -14.75
N PHE A 332 2.85 -3.99 -13.97
CA PHE A 332 1.99 -2.90 -14.42
C PHE A 332 2.78 -1.69 -14.92
N PHE A 333 3.95 -1.39 -14.35
CA PHE A 333 4.69 -0.18 -14.73
C PHE A 333 5.53 -0.36 -15.99
N LYS A 334 5.81 -1.59 -16.42
CA LYS A 334 6.61 -1.87 -17.63
C LYS A 334 6.00 -1.30 -18.91
N GLN A 335 4.69 -1.01 -18.90
CA GLN A 335 4.00 -0.39 -20.03
C GLN A 335 4.37 1.09 -20.24
N PHE A 336 4.93 1.76 -19.23
CA PHE A 336 5.31 3.17 -19.33
C PHE A 336 6.74 3.31 -19.85
N THR A 337 6.95 4.16 -20.86
CA THR A 337 8.26 4.40 -21.48
C THR A 337 9.34 4.82 -20.47
N ASN A 338 8.95 5.53 -19.41
CA ASN A 338 9.86 5.98 -18.36
C ASN A 338 10.16 4.93 -17.28
N CYS A 339 9.61 3.71 -17.38
CA CYS A 339 9.89 2.61 -16.46
C CYS A 339 10.99 1.70 -17.02
N ARG A 340 12.07 1.54 -16.25
CA ARG A 340 13.19 0.64 -16.54
C ARG A 340 13.23 -0.45 -15.50
N THR A 341 13.46 -1.67 -15.94
CA THR A 341 13.53 -2.82 -15.04
C THR A 341 14.88 -3.50 -15.08
N TYR A 342 15.39 -3.93 -13.93
CA TYR A 342 16.62 -4.71 -13.83
C TYR A 342 16.37 -6.08 -13.19
N GLN A 343 17.16 -7.08 -13.57
CA GLN A 343 17.07 -8.45 -13.04
C GLN A 343 18.12 -8.73 -11.95
N ASP A 344 19.29 -8.09 -12.06
CA ASP A 344 20.43 -8.33 -11.20
C ASP A 344 21.20 -7.03 -10.89
N SER A 345 22.28 -7.18 -10.12
CA SER A 345 23.16 -6.09 -9.69
C SER A 345 23.75 -5.29 -10.87
N SER A 346 24.21 -5.97 -11.91
CA SER A 346 24.81 -5.33 -13.09
C SER A 346 23.75 -4.57 -13.90
N GLY A 347 22.55 -5.14 -14.02
CA GLY A 347 21.40 -4.48 -14.62
C GLY A 347 20.98 -3.24 -13.82
N PHE A 348 21.01 -3.31 -12.49
CA PHE A 348 20.70 -2.17 -11.64
C PHE A 348 21.65 -1.01 -11.90
N VAL A 349 22.97 -1.27 -11.93
CA VAL A 349 23.99 -0.24 -12.22
C VAL A 349 23.76 0.37 -13.60
N LYS A 350 23.64 -0.49 -14.62
CA LYS A 350 23.45 -0.07 -16.01
C LYS A 350 22.23 0.83 -16.17
N GLU A 351 21.06 0.37 -15.71
CA GLU A 351 19.82 1.12 -15.88
C GLU A 351 19.80 2.40 -15.04
N THR A 352 20.43 2.40 -13.87
CA THR A 352 20.55 3.59 -13.03
C THR A 352 21.44 4.65 -13.66
N LEU A 353 22.63 4.30 -14.14
CA LEU A 353 23.52 5.24 -14.82
C LEU A 353 22.88 5.80 -16.10
N LYS A 354 22.25 4.92 -16.89
CA LYS A 354 21.52 5.32 -18.10
C LYS A 354 20.36 6.27 -17.78
N ALA A 355 19.62 6.03 -16.70
CA ALA A 355 18.54 6.90 -16.25
C ALA A 355 19.04 8.28 -15.78
N LEU A 356 20.25 8.36 -15.24
CA LEU A 356 20.86 9.62 -14.83
C LEU A 356 21.35 10.44 -16.03
N SER A 357 21.84 9.79 -17.09
CA SER A 357 22.36 10.46 -18.29
C SER A 357 21.30 10.88 -19.29
N GLU A 358 20.14 10.24 -19.30
CA GLU A 358 19.05 10.50 -20.26
C GLU A 358 17.97 11.41 -19.69
N GLU A 359 17.20 12.05 -20.57
CA GLU A 359 16.01 12.80 -20.17
C GLU A 359 14.77 11.89 -20.21
N PRO A 360 13.78 12.11 -19.34
CA PRO A 360 12.53 11.34 -19.37
C PRO A 360 11.77 11.60 -20.67
N ALA A 361 11.09 10.57 -21.17
CA ALA A 361 10.13 10.71 -22.27
C ALA A 361 8.98 11.63 -21.85
N SER A 362 8.53 12.45 -22.80
CA SER A 362 7.47 13.46 -22.67
C SER A 362 6.08 12.87 -22.49
#